data_AF-A0A2L2YLV2-F1
#
_entry.id   AF-A0A2L2YLV2-F1
#
_cell.length_a   1.000
_cell.length_b   1.000
_cell.length_c   1.000
_cell.angle_alpha   90.00
_cell.angle_beta   90.00
_cell.angle_gamma   90.00
#
_symmetry.space_group_name_H-M   'P 1'
#
loop_
_entity.id
_entity.type
_entity.pdbx_description
1 polymer ?
#
loop_
_entity_poly.entity_id
_entity_poly.type
_entity_poly.pdbx_seq_one_letter_code
_entity_poly.pdbx_strand_id
1 'polypeptide(L)' 'TLAFLDVFLSKSPYVVGDHLSVADLSILASLTFAEFKDFSYAAYPNITAWLNKMKSEVPDFKEINDIPINEFKEVFRSYK' A
#
# COMPACT_ATOMS: atom_id res chain seq x y z
N THR A 1 5.11 -14.46 0.95
CA THR A 1 3.82 -13.72 1.03
C THR A 1 3.64 -12.73 -0.11
N LEU A 2 4.54 -11.77 -0.34
CA LEU A 2 4.41 -10.79 -1.44
C LEU A 2 4.32 -11.42 -2.84
N ALA A 3 5.09 -12.48 -3.12
CA ALA A 3 4.99 -13.19 -4.40
C ALA A 3 3.58 -13.73 -4.69
N PHE A 4 2.82 -14.16 -3.68
CA PHE A 4 1.43 -14.60 -3.87
C PHE A 4 0.50 -13.44 -4.17
N LEU A 5 0.67 -12.32 -3.44
CA LEU A 5 -0.11 -11.10 -3.68
C LEU A 5 0.13 -10.56 -5.09
N ASP A 6 1.38 -10.55 -5.55
CA ASP A 6 1.72 -10.12 -6.92
C ASP A 6 1.04 -11.01 -7.97
N VAL A 7 0.96 -12.32 -7.73
CA VAL A 7 0.22 -13.27 -8.60
C VAL A 7 -1.30 -13.08 -8.54
N PHE A 8 -1.87 -12.64 -7.41
CA PHE A 8 -3.29 -12.34 -7.34
C PHE A 8 -3.63 -11.06 -8.11
N LEU A 9 -2.81 -10.03 -7.94
CA LEU A 9 -2.95 -8.75 -8.64
C LEU A 9 -2.60 -8.84 -10.13
N SER A 10 -1.94 -9.93 -10.58
CA SER A 10 -1.77 -10.18 -12.01
C SER A 10 -3.06 -10.67 -12.69
N LYS A 11 -4.08 -11.08 -11.92
CA LYS A 11 -5.34 -11.66 -12.43
C LYS A 11 -6.51 -10.71 -12.36
N SER A 12 -6.42 -9.67 -11.54
CA SER A 12 -7.49 -8.70 -11.32
C SER A 12 -6.92 -7.31 -10.99
N PRO A 13 -7.63 -6.22 -11.36
CA PRO A 13 -7.31 -4.86 -10.91
C PRO A 13 -7.39 -4.63 -9.39
N TYR A 14 -7.97 -5.56 -8.62
CA TYR A 14 -8.10 -5.52 -7.16
C TYR A 14 -7.61 -6.84 -6.56
N VAL A 15 -7.42 -6.87 -5.24
CA VAL A 15 -6.99 -8.07 -4.51
C VAL A 15 -7.97 -9.23 -4.71
N VAL A 16 -9.27 -8.94 -4.79
CA VAL A 16 -10.33 -9.93 -5.01
C VAL A 16 -11.49 -9.33 -5.80
N GLY A 17 -12.03 -10.08 -6.76
CA GLY A 17 -13.12 -9.59 -7.62
C GLY A 17 -12.66 -8.51 -8.58
N ASP A 18 -13.58 -7.73 -9.12
CA ASP A 18 -13.39 -6.69 -10.14
C ASP A 18 -13.71 -5.28 -9.63
N HIS A 19 -13.90 -5.13 -8.32
CA HIS A 19 -14.24 -3.89 -7.65
C HIS A 19 -13.43 -3.71 -6.36
N LEU A 20 -13.27 -2.47 -5.92
CA LEU A 20 -12.63 -2.14 -4.65
C LEU A 20 -13.31 -2.85 -3.48
N SER A 21 -12.52 -3.49 -2.63
CA SER A 21 -13.01 -4.22 -1.47
C SER A 21 -12.26 -3.87 -0.19
N VAL A 22 -12.76 -4.35 0.95
CA VAL A 22 -12.05 -4.25 2.24
C VAL A 22 -10.69 -4.98 2.20
N ALA A 23 -10.54 -6.00 1.35
CA ALA A 23 -9.26 -6.68 1.19
C ALA A 23 -8.18 -5.74 0.63
N ASP A 24 -8.55 -4.88 -0.33
CA ASP A 24 -7.65 -3.89 -0.89
C ASP A 24 -7.21 -2.87 0.16
N LEU A 25 -8.17 -2.32 0.91
CA LEU A 25 -7.89 -1.32 1.96
C LEU A 25 -6.99 -1.88 3.07
N SER A 26 -7.24 -3.13 3.49
CA SER A 26 -6.44 -3.80 4.51
C SER A 26 -4.99 -4.03 4.06
N ILE A 27 -4.79 -4.47 2.82
CA ILE A 27 -3.46 -4.69 2.26
C ILE A 27 -2.77 -3.36 1.98
N LEU A 28 -3.50 -2.33 1.51
CA LEU A 28 -2.96 -1.00 1.23
C LEU A 28 -2.33 -0.41 2.49
N ALA A 29 -3.07 -0.42 3.60
CA ALA A 29 -2.57 0.04 4.91
C ALA A 29 -1.33 -0.74 5.36
N SER A 30 -1.31 -2.07 5.13
CA SER A 30 -0.16 -2.91 5.49
C SER A 30 1.08 -2.59 4.65
N LEU A 31 0.90 -2.38 3.34
CA LEU A 31 2.01 -2.10 2.43
C LEU A 31 2.55 -0.68 2.59
N THR A 32 1.69 0.32 2.77
CA THR A 32 2.15 1.70 3.07
C THR A 32 2.84 1.76 4.42
N PHE A 33 2.36 1.01 5.42
CA PHE A 33 3.08 0.90 6.69
C PHE A 33 4.49 0.32 6.52
N ALA A 34 4.72 -0.64 5.62
CA ALA A 34 6.08 -1.14 5.38
C ALA A 34 6.99 -0.13 4.66
N GLU A 35 6.44 0.81 3.86
CA GLU A 35 7.19 1.96 3.31
C GLU A 35 7.73 2.87 4.43
N PHE A 36 7.25 2.73 5.68
CA PHE A 36 7.81 3.35 6.87
C PHE A 36 9.32 3.10 7.02
N LYS A 37 9.78 1.88 6.69
CA LYS A 37 11.17 1.44 6.78
C LYS A 37 11.89 1.45 5.43
N ASP A 38 11.45 2.29 4.50
CA ASP A 38 12.00 2.39 3.15
C ASP A 38 11.98 1.06 2.38
N PHE A 39 11.03 0.18 2.73
CA PHE A 39 10.83 -1.07 2.00
C PHE A 39 10.40 -0.77 0.57
N SER A 40 11.04 -1.44 -0.41
CA SER A 40 10.76 -1.25 -1.82
C SER A 40 9.99 -2.43 -2.41
N TYR A 41 8.97 -2.11 -3.21
CA TYR A 41 8.17 -3.09 -3.97
C TYR A 41 8.66 -3.30 -5.40
N ALA A 42 9.81 -2.75 -5.79
CA ALA A 42 10.29 -2.78 -7.18
C ALA A 42 10.40 -4.19 -7.81
N ALA A 43 10.58 -5.23 -7.00
CA ALA A 43 10.59 -6.62 -7.46
C ALA A 43 9.19 -7.20 -7.76
N TYR A 44 8.12 -6.47 -7.46
CA TYR A 44 6.72 -6.89 -7.55
C TYR A 44 5.93 -5.88 -8.41
N PRO A 45 5.94 -6.05 -9.74
CA PRO A 45 5.39 -5.05 -10.66
C PRO A 45 3.86 -4.90 -10.53
N ASN A 46 3.13 -5.99 -10.25
CA ASN A 46 1.67 -5.93 -10.10
C ASN A 46 1.30 -5.26 -8.78
N ILE A 47 2.05 -5.54 -7.70
CA ILE A 47 1.91 -4.80 -6.44
C ILE A 47 2.19 -3.31 -6.66
N THR A 48 3.26 -2.96 -7.37
CA THR A 48 3.63 -1.56 -7.60
C THR A 48 2.55 -0.81 -8.39
N ALA A 49 2.02 -1.42 -9.45
CA ALA A 49 0.94 -0.85 -10.25
C ALA A 49 -0.35 -0.70 -9.42
N TRP A 50 -0.73 -1.74 -8.68
CA TRP A 50 -1.91 -1.73 -7.81
C TRP A 50 -1.78 -0.70 -6.69
N LEU A 51 -0.60 -0.57 -6.06
CA LEU A 51 -0.37 0.39 -4.99
C LEU A 51 -0.57 1.83 -5.49
N ASN A 52 0.00 2.16 -6.67
CA ASN A 52 -0.20 3.48 -7.29
C ASN A 52 -1.68 3.76 -7.61
N LYS A 53 -2.40 2.76 -8.13
CA LYS A 53 -3.84 2.85 -8.38
C LYS A 53 -4.60 3.14 -7.08
N MET A 54 -4.35 2.37 -6.04
CA MET A 54 -5.04 2.51 -4.75
C MET A 54 -4.79 3.86 -4.09
N LYS A 55 -3.55 4.36 -4.11
CA LYS A 55 -3.21 5.70 -3.60
C LYS A 55 -3.97 6.82 -4.32
N SER A 56 -4.36 6.62 -5.58
CA SER A 56 -5.15 7.58 -6.36
C SER A 56 -6.67 7.41 -6.24
N GLU A 57 -7.13 6.20 -5.97
CA GLU A 57 -8.55 5.85 -5.97
C GLU A 57 -9.20 6.01 -4.60
N VAL A 58 -8.46 5.74 -3.52
CA VAL A 58 -8.97 5.91 -2.16
C VAL A 58 -9.16 7.41 -1.86
N PRO A 59 -10.38 7.85 -1.52
CA PRO A 59 -10.64 9.24 -1.18
C PRO A 59 -9.75 9.71 -0.03
N ASP A 60 -9.24 10.92 -0.16
CA ASP A 60 -8.45 11.61 0.88
C ASP A 60 -7.23 10.80 1.38
N PHE A 61 -6.70 9.87 0.56
CA PHE A 61 -5.61 8.97 0.95
C PHE A 61 -4.40 9.70 1.55
N LYS A 62 -4.09 10.87 1.00
CA LYS A 62 -3.02 11.74 1.51
C LYS A 62 -3.26 12.17 2.96
N GLU A 63 -4.49 12.56 3.29
CA GLU A 63 -4.87 13.03 4.63
C GLU A 63 -4.93 11.87 5.62
N ILE A 64 -5.51 10.74 5.23
CA ILE A 64 -5.75 9.62 6.15
C ILE A 64 -4.54 8.68 6.32
N ASN A 65 -3.58 8.68 5.38
CA ASN A 65 -2.43 7.76 5.41
C ASN A 65 -1.08 8.47 5.22
N ASP A 66 -0.88 9.21 4.12
CA ASP A 66 0.46 9.72 3.79
C ASP A 66 0.97 10.79 4.78
N ILE A 67 0.10 11.69 5.23
CA ILE A 67 0.48 12.68 6.25
C ILE A 67 0.77 11.99 7.59
N PRO A 68 -0.15 11.18 8.17
CA PRO A 68 0.08 10.51 9.45
C PRO A 68 1.31 9.60 9.46
N ILE A 69 1.58 8.85 8.38
CA ILE A 69 2.73 7.95 8.35
C ILE A 69 4.06 8.71 8.31
N ASN A 70 4.10 9.87 7.63
CA ASN A 70 5.29 10.71 7.60
C ASN A 70 5.49 11.43 8.94
N GLU A 71 4.43 11.90 9.58
CA GLU A 71 4.51 12.41 10.96
C GLU A 71 5.03 11.34 11.92
N PHE A 72 4.53 10.10 11.80
CA PHE A 72 5.01 8.96 12.57
C PHE A 72 6.49 8.65 12.28
N LYS A 73 6.96 8.79 11.02
CA LYS A 73 8.40 8.65 10.66
C LYS A 73 9.26 9.65 11.41
N GLU A 74 8.87 10.92 11.42
CA GLU A 74 9.63 11.98 12.09
C GLU A 74 9.65 11.78 13.61
N VAL A 75 8.50 11.42 14.20
CA VAL A 75 8.40 11.09 15.62
C VAL A 75 9.27 9.89 15.98
N PHE A 76 9.23 8.80 15.20
CA PHE A 76 10.04 7.61 15.47
C PHE A 76 11.55 7.88 15.34
N ARG A 77 11.95 8.75 14.39
CA ARG A 77 13.35 9.17 14.22
C ARG A 77 13.86 9.96 15.42
N SER A 78 13.05 10.78 16.06
CA SER A 78 13.47 11.59 17.22
C SER A 78 13.65 10.79 18.51
N TYR A 79 13.07 9.58 18.60
CA TYR A 79 13.27 8.65 19.73
C TYR A 79 14.51 7.76 19.60
N LYS A 80 15.20 7.81 18.45
CA LYS A 80 16.42 7.03 18.17
C LYS A 80 17.66 7.90 18.25
#